data_AF-A0AA41BLE5-F1
#
_entry.id   AF-A0AA41BLE5-F1
#
_cell.length_a   1.000
_cell.length_b   1.000
_cell.length_c   1.000
_cell.angle_alpha   90.00
_cell.angle_beta   90.00
_cell.angle_gamma   90.00
#
_symmetry.space_group_name_H-M   'P 1'
#
loop_
_entity.id
_entity.type
_entity.pdbx_description
1 polymer ?
#
loop_
_entity_poly.entity_id
_entity_poly.type
_entity_poly.pdbx_seq_one_letter_code
_entity_poly.pdbx_strand_id
1 'polypeptide(L)'
;ISAIDKGQWEAAASIGMTPWQTLRRAILPQAARVALPPLSNSFISLVKDTSLAATIQVPELFRQAQLITSRTLEVFTMYLAASFFFLMMRRLL
;
A
#
# COMPACT_ATOMS: atom_id res chain seq x y z
N ILE A 1 8.47 9.34 18.78
CA ILE A 1 8.39 9.70 20.23
C ILE A 1 8.05 11.19 20.41
N SER A 2 8.31 12.04 19.42
CA SER A 2 8.03 13.48 19.39
C SER A 2 6.57 13.91 19.15
N ALA A 3 5.62 12.97 19.04
CA ALA A 3 4.22 13.27 18.70
C ALA A 3 3.23 13.14 19.88
N ILE A 4 3.74 12.82 21.08
CA ILE A 4 2.91 12.66 22.28
C ILE A 4 3.34 13.76 23.24
N ASP A 5 2.39 14.63 23.56
CA ASP A 5 2.58 15.78 24.43
C ASP A 5 3.17 15.32 25.77
N LYS A 6 4.32 15.89 26.18
CA LYS A 6 4.95 15.56 27.47
C LYS A 6 3.97 15.80 28.64
N GLY A 7 3.05 16.75 28.49
CA GLY A 7 1.98 17.00 29.44
C GLY A 7 1.04 15.81 29.65
N GLN A 8 0.82 14.93 28.67
CA GLN A 8 0.00 13.71 28.85
C GLN A 8 0.70 12.71 29.78
N TRP A 9 2.03 12.63 29.72
CA TRP A 9 2.82 11.78 30.62
C TRP A 9 2.86 12.36 32.03
N GLU A 10 3.07 13.67 32.16
CA GLU A 10 3.09 14.38 33.44
C GLU A 10 1.70 14.36 34.12
N ALA A 11 0.62 14.52 33.37
CA ALA A 11 -0.76 14.42 33.87
C ALA A 11 -1.14 12.99 34.28
N ALA A 12 -0.69 11.98 33.53
CA ALA A 12 -0.93 10.60 33.92
C ALA A 12 -0.13 10.20 35.17
N ALA A 13 1.10 10.71 35.31
CA ALA A 13 1.91 10.52 36.50
C ALA A 13 1.31 11.23 37.73
N SER A 14 0.73 12.43 37.58
CA SER A 14 0.12 13.17 38.70
C SER A 14 -1.13 12.51 39.28
N ILE A 15 -1.84 11.69 38.49
CA ILE A 15 -2.97 10.86 38.94
C ILE A 15 -2.56 9.41 39.29
N GLY A 16 -1.26 9.12 39.37
CA GLY A 16 -0.72 7.83 39.80
C GLY A 16 -0.81 6.70 38.78
N MET A 17 -0.97 6.99 37.48
CA MET A 17 -0.95 5.95 36.45
C MET A 17 0.46 5.41 36.20
N THR A 18 0.55 4.09 36.06
CA THR A 18 1.79 3.42 35.58
C THR A 18 2.00 3.68 34.08
N PRO A 19 3.25 3.64 33.58
CA PRO A 19 3.56 3.85 32.16
C PRO A 19 2.74 2.96 31.21
N TRP A 20 2.45 1.73 31.62
CA TRP A 20 1.63 0.80 30.85
C TRP A 20 0.15 1.20 30.80
N GLN A 21 -0.39 1.70 31.90
CA GLN A 21 -1.76 2.22 31.95
C GLN A 21 -1.90 3.47 31.09
N THR A 22 -0.93 4.39 31.16
CA THR A 22 -0.87 5.60 30.34
C THR A 22 -0.81 5.25 28.85
N LEU A 23 0.06 4.29 28.48
CA LEU A 23 0.20 3.85 27.10
C LEU A 23 -1.10 3.28 26.54
N ARG A 24 -1.72 2.34 27.27
CA ARG A 24 -2.92 1.62 26.79
C ARG A 24 -4.19 2.46 26.81
N ARG A 25 -4.36 3.33 27.82
CA ARG A 25 -5.63 4.06 28.03
C ARG A 25 -5.63 5.47 27.45
N ALA A 26 -4.48 6.13 27.35
CA ALA A 26 -4.39 7.49 26.83
C ALA A 26 -3.71 7.53 25.46
N ILE A 27 -2.46 7.06 25.37
CA ILE A 27 -1.59 7.31 24.23
C ILE A 27 -2.02 6.52 22.99
N LEU A 28 -2.18 5.20 23.10
CA LEU A 28 -2.57 4.34 21.98
C LEU A 28 -3.89 4.79 21.32
N PRO A 29 -5.00 5.01 22.05
CA PRO A 29 -6.26 5.44 21.43
C PRO A 29 -6.21 6.87 20.86
N GLN A 30 -5.35 7.76 21.37
CA GLN A 30 -5.15 9.08 20.78
C GLN A 30 -4.30 8.99 19.51
N ALA A 31 -3.16 8.30 19.57
CA ALA A 31 -2.27 8.11 18.43
C ALA A 31 -3.00 7.39 17.27
N ALA A 32 -3.82 6.37 17.57
CA ALA A 32 -4.63 5.70 16.57
C ALA A 32 -5.64 6.66 15.91
N ARG A 33 -6.35 7.49 16.69
CA ARG A 33 -7.30 8.47 16.13
C ARG A 33 -6.63 9.50 15.21
N VAL A 34 -5.38 9.88 15.49
CA VAL A 34 -4.63 10.83 14.66
C VAL A 34 -3.98 10.16 13.45
N ALA A 35 -3.48 8.94 13.59
CA ALA A 35 -2.77 8.22 12.52
C ALA A 35 -3.71 7.53 11.53
N LEU A 36 -4.89 7.07 11.96
CA LEU A 36 -5.82 6.33 11.09
C LEU A 36 -6.30 7.14 9.87
N PRO A 37 -6.72 8.42 9.99
CA PRO A 37 -7.14 9.20 8.84
C PRO A 37 -6.08 9.35 7.73
N PRO A 38 -4.83 9.80 8.01
CA PRO A 38 -3.81 9.91 6.97
C PRO A 38 -3.38 8.54 6.43
N LEU A 39 -3.29 7.50 7.27
CA LEU A 39 -3.00 6.15 6.79
C LEU A 39 -4.06 5.63 5.82
N SER A 40 -5.33 5.88 6.12
CA SER A 40 -6.45 5.51 5.23
C SER A 40 -6.38 6.27 3.92
N ASN A 41 -6.04 7.56 3.97
CA ASN A 41 -5.89 8.37 2.76
C ASN A 41 -4.72 7.89 1.88
N SER A 42 -3.56 7.62 2.48
CA SER A 42 -2.41 7.06 1.77
C SER A 42 -2.71 5.67 1.20
N PHE A 43 -3.42 4.82 1.95
CA PHE A 43 -3.86 3.52 1.47
C PHE A 43 -4.77 3.64 0.24
N ILE A 44 -5.78 4.53 0.30
CA ILE A 44 -6.67 4.79 -0.84
C ILE A 44 -5.88 5.31 -2.04
N SER A 45 -4.89 6.18 -1.84
CA SER A 45 -4.01 6.66 -2.92
C SER A 45 -3.25 5.51 -3.55
N LEU A 46 -2.57 4.68 -2.74
CA LEU A 46 -1.81 3.54 -3.22
C LEU A 46 -2.67 2.55 -4.02
N VAL A 47 -3.89 2.27 -3.55
CA VAL A 47 -4.85 1.41 -4.26
C VAL A 47 -5.23 2.03 -5.61
N LYS A 48 -5.50 3.35 -5.65
CA LYS A 48 -5.83 4.06 -6.90
C LYS A 48 -4.67 4.05 -7.88
N ASP A 49 -3.46 4.38 -7.41
CA ASP A 49 -2.26 4.45 -8.24
C ASP A 49 -1.92 3.07 -8.82
N THR A 50 -1.99 2.02 -8.00
CA THR A 50 -1.73 0.63 -8.43
C THR A 50 -2.81 0.14 -9.41
N SER A 51 -4.08 0.44 -9.14
CA SER A 51 -5.19 0.04 -10.02
C SER A 51 -5.14 0.76 -11.36
N LEU A 52 -4.81 2.06 -11.37
CA LEU A 52 -4.66 2.85 -12.60
C LEU A 52 -3.46 2.37 -13.42
N ALA A 53 -2.32 2.12 -12.77
CA ALA A 53 -1.15 1.54 -13.42
C ALA A 53 -1.46 0.17 -14.05
N ALA A 54 -2.10 -0.74 -13.30
CA ALA A 54 -2.47 -2.07 -13.79
C ALA A 54 -3.48 -2.00 -14.95
N THR A 55 -4.46 -1.09 -14.88
CA THR A 55 -5.49 -0.92 -15.92
C THR A 55 -4.89 -0.46 -17.25
N ILE A 56 -3.80 0.30 -17.24
CA ILE A 56 -3.11 0.74 -18.47
C ILE A 56 -2.12 -0.31 -18.95
N GLN A 57 -1.33 -0.87 -18.02
CA GLN A 57 -0.19 -1.71 -18.36
C GLN A 57 -0.60 -3.09 -18.89
N VAL A 58 -1.71 -3.66 -18.39
CA VAL A 58 -2.19 -4.96 -18.85
C VAL A 58 -2.65 -4.91 -20.31
N PRO A 59 -3.59 -4.03 -20.72
CA PRO A 59 -4.00 -3.94 -22.12
C PRO A 59 -2.84 -3.62 -23.07
N GLU A 60 -1.90 -2.76 -22.67
CA GLU A 60 -0.75 -2.43 -23.53
C GLU A 60 0.16 -3.64 -23.75
N LEU A 61 0.45 -4.43 -22.72
CA LEU A 61 1.23 -5.67 -22.86
C LEU A 61 0.55 -6.66 -23.81
N PHE A 62 -0.76 -6.85 -23.67
CA PHE A 62 -1.54 -7.73 -24.56
C PHE A 62 -1.57 -7.21 -25.99
N ARG A 63 -1.73 -5.90 -26.18
CA ARG A 63 -1.71 -5.26 -27.50
C ARG A 63 -0.36 -5.47 -28.20
N GLN A 64 0.75 -5.31 -27.48
CA GLN A 64 2.09 -5.57 -28.01
C GLN A 64 2.28 -7.05 -28.38
N ALA A 65 1.81 -7.97 -27.53
CA ALA A 65 1.84 -9.40 -27.82
C ALA A 65 1.06 -9.74 -29.10
N GLN A 66 -0.14 -9.17 -29.27
CA GLN A 66 -0.94 -9.35 -30.49
C GLN A 66 -0.25 -8.78 -31.74
N LEU A 67 0.34 -7.57 -31.66
CA LEU A 67 1.04 -6.96 -32.79
C LEU A 67 2.22 -7.82 -33.28
N ILE A 68 2.98 -8.40 -32.37
CA ILE A 68 4.12 -9.27 -32.71
C ILE A 68 3.63 -10.62 -33.23
N THR A 69 2.56 -11.16 -32.64
CA THR A 69 1.91 -12.39 -33.10
C THR A 69 1.41 -12.25 -34.54
N SER A 70 0.77 -11.13 -34.89
CA SER A 70 0.29 -10.88 -36.26
C SER A 70 1.42 -10.80 -37.30
N ARG A 71 2.66 -10.56 -36.88
CA ARG A 71 3.83 -10.51 -37.76
C ARG A 71 4.55 -11.85 -37.88
N THR A 72 4.56 -12.63 -36.80
CA THR A 72 5.35 -13.87 -36.68
C THR A 72 4.51 -15.14 -36.85
N LEU A 73 3.18 -15.04 -36.73
CA LEU A 73 2.21 -16.14 -36.65
C LEU A 73 2.46 -17.11 -35.48
N GLU A 74 3.44 -16.84 -34.61
CA GLU A 74 3.77 -17.64 -33.43
C GLU A 74 2.95 -17.19 -32.20
N VAL A 75 1.68 -17.58 -32.19
CA VAL A 75 0.73 -17.26 -31.11
C VAL A 75 1.22 -17.79 -29.76
N PHE A 76 1.55 -19.08 -29.68
CA PHE A 76 1.81 -19.77 -28.41
C PHE A 76 3.01 -19.19 -27.64
N THR A 77 4.13 -18.97 -28.34
CA THR A 77 5.36 -18.41 -27.77
C THR A 77 5.14 -17.00 -27.20
N MET A 78 4.39 -16.16 -27.92
CA MET A 78 4.20 -14.76 -27.55
C MET A 78 3.26 -14.58 -26.34
N TYR A 79 2.20 -15.37 -26.25
CA TYR A 79 1.30 -15.36 -25.09
C TYR A 79 1.98 -15.92 -23.82
N LEU A 80 2.88 -16.91 -23.95
CA LEU A 80 3.70 -17.40 -22.84
C LEU A 80 4.67 -16.32 -22.34
N ALA A 81 5.36 -15.62 -23.26
CA ALA A 81 6.26 -14.53 -22.91
C ALA A 81 5.53 -13.37 -22.21
N ALA A 82 4.36 -12.97 -22.71
CA ALA A 82 3.53 -11.95 -22.08
C ALA A 82 3.07 -12.38 -20.67
N SER A 83 2.63 -13.64 -20.52
CA SER A 83 2.21 -14.19 -19.22
C SER A 83 3.37 -14.22 -18.20
N PHE A 84 4.58 -14.57 -18.64
CA PHE A 84 5.78 -14.53 -17.81
C PHE A 84 6.12 -13.10 -17.38
N PHE A 85 6.08 -12.14 -18.30
CA PHE A 85 6.37 -10.73 -18.02
C PHE A 85 5.36 -10.14 -17.02
N PHE A 86 4.08 -10.45 -17.19
CA PHE A 86 3.02 -10.07 -16.26
C PHE A 86 3.23 -10.70 -14.87
N LEU A 87 3.60 -11.98 -14.80
CA LEU A 87 3.88 -12.67 -13.54
C LEU A 87 5.06 -12.04 -12.78
N MET A 88 6.12 -11.67 -13.50
CA MET A 88 7.29 -11.01 -12.91
C MET A 88 6.92 -9.63 -12.37
N MET A 89 6.19 -8.84 -13.14
CA MET A 89 5.71 -7.52 -12.74
C MET A 89 4.79 -7.59 -11.51
N ARG A 90 3.84 -8.53 -11.49
CA ARG A 90 2.95 -8.79 -10.34
C ARG A 90 3.71 -9.24 -9.09
N ARG A 91 4.86 -9.91 -9.25
CA ARG A 91 5.71 -10.34 -8.13
C ARG A 91 6.56 -9.20 -7.56
N LEU A 92 6.81 -8.16 -8.35
CA LEU A 92 7.69 -7.04 -8.02
C LEU A 92 6.92 -5.85 -7.39
N LEU A 93 5.63 -5.74 -7.72
CA LEU A 93 4.62 -4.89 -7.06
C LEU A 93 4.03 -5.57 -5.83
#